data_AF-A0A095A7M2-F1
#
_entry.id   AF-A0A095A7M2-F1
#
_cell.length_a   1.000
_cell.length_b   1.000
_cell.length_c   1.000
_cell.angle_alpha   90.00
_cell.angle_beta   90.00
_cell.angle_gamma   90.00
#
_symmetry.space_group_name_H-M   'P 1'
#
loop_
_entity.id
_entity.type
_entity.pdbx_description
1 polymer ?
#
loop_
_entity_poly.entity_id
_entity_poly.type
_entity_poly.pdbx_seq_one_letter_code
_entity_poly.pdbx_strand_id
1 'polypeptide(L)'
;KMSTAISDLSINVKQLLSKSNEREKPHQFDCGLSSQQFPLSSEEELQMLETGLQRKETMDRFMSMVTKLSGDDPKTSMRYVLSYLLTPELASNFTLLGISSKRRLQKCRFHACIKSALTNRFMSSSVNKKDLAKLYDIATQGYFHDVRDKAKKRKRRKE
;
A
#
# COMPACT_ATOMS: atom_id res chain seq x y z
N LYS A 1 9.15 -54.01 -17.75
CA LYS A 1 8.47 -53.41 -16.58
C LYS A 1 8.98 -51.98 -16.28
N MET A 2 9.24 -51.14 -17.29
CA MET A 2 9.65 -49.74 -17.12
C MET A 2 8.58 -48.73 -17.61
N SER A 3 7.61 -49.18 -18.41
CA SER A 3 6.62 -48.29 -19.04
C SER A 3 5.56 -47.77 -18.07
N THR A 4 5.21 -48.54 -17.03
CA THR A 4 4.17 -48.18 -16.05
C THR A 4 4.62 -47.04 -15.14
N ALA A 5 5.87 -47.07 -14.69
CA ALA A 5 6.44 -46.04 -13.82
C ALA A 5 6.54 -44.66 -14.50
N ILE A 6 6.76 -44.63 -15.82
CA ILE A 6 6.81 -43.37 -16.60
C ILE A 6 5.40 -42.78 -16.74
N SER A 7 4.38 -43.62 -16.96
CA SER A 7 2.98 -43.18 -17.00
C SER A 7 2.50 -42.67 -15.63
N ASP A 8 2.86 -43.35 -14.55
CA ASP A 8 2.50 -42.93 -13.18
C ASP A 8 3.17 -41.61 -12.79
N LEU A 9 4.43 -41.40 -13.21
CA LEU A 9 5.11 -40.12 -13.04
C LEU A 9 4.46 -39.00 -13.86
N SER A 10 4.06 -39.27 -15.11
CA SER A 10 3.38 -38.28 -15.95
C SER A 10 2.00 -37.87 -15.42
N ILE A 11 1.26 -38.79 -14.81
CA ILE A 11 -0.04 -38.52 -14.19
C ILE A 11 0.15 -37.63 -12.95
N ASN A 12 1.14 -37.94 -12.12
CA ASN A 12 1.47 -37.13 -10.94
C ASN A 12 1.95 -35.72 -11.29
N VAL A 13 2.75 -35.55 -12.35
CA VAL A 13 3.16 -34.22 -12.82
C VAL A 13 1.97 -33.42 -13.37
N LYS A 14 1.04 -34.06 -14.10
CA LYS A 14 -0.19 -33.39 -14.56
C LYS A 14 -1.09 -32.97 -13.39
N GLN A 15 -1.22 -33.81 -12.35
CA GLN A 15 -1.92 -33.44 -11.11
C GLN A 15 -1.21 -32.34 -10.31
N LEU A 16 0.13 -32.30 -10.31
CA LEU A 16 0.90 -31.23 -9.66
C LEU A 16 0.77 -29.91 -10.41
N LEU A 17 0.80 -29.93 -11.75
CA LEU A 17 0.60 -28.74 -12.58
C LEU A 17 -0.85 -28.23 -12.50
N SER A 18 -1.84 -29.13 -12.44
CA SER A 18 -3.24 -28.74 -12.24
C SER A 18 -3.52 -28.17 -10.85
N LYS A 19 -2.74 -28.56 -9.83
CA LYS A 19 -2.79 -27.95 -8.48
C LYS A 19 -2.12 -26.57 -8.40
N SER A 20 -1.19 -26.24 -9.32
CA SER A 20 -0.58 -24.90 -9.35
C SER A 20 -1.47 -23.84 -10.00
N ASN A 21 -2.51 -24.26 -10.73
CA ASN A 21 -3.52 -23.38 -11.33
C ASN A 21 -4.80 -23.25 -10.48
N GLU A 22 -4.79 -23.70 -9.23
CA GLU A 22 -5.85 -23.35 -8.30
C GLU A 22 -5.70 -21.88 -7.86
N ARG A 23 -6.43 -21.05 -8.60
CA ARG A 23 -7.10 -19.82 -8.13
C ARG A 23 -6.19 -18.62 -7.88
N GLU A 24 -6.38 -17.61 -8.74
CA GLU A 24 -6.83 -16.31 -8.26
C GLU A 24 -7.98 -16.52 -7.26
N LYS A 25 -7.64 -16.78 -5.99
CA LYS A 25 -8.56 -16.47 -4.91
C LYS A 25 -8.66 -14.94 -4.93
N PRO A 26 -9.86 -14.34 -4.91
CA PRO A 26 -9.97 -12.92 -4.68
C PRO A 26 -9.12 -12.59 -3.46
N HIS A 27 -8.20 -11.63 -3.60
CA HIS A 27 -7.40 -11.17 -2.48
C HIS A 27 -8.39 -10.67 -1.41
N GLN A 28 -8.66 -11.50 -0.40
CA GLN A 28 -9.62 -11.16 0.63
C GLN A 28 -8.88 -10.27 1.62
N PHE A 29 -8.84 -8.97 1.31
CA PHE A 29 -8.25 -7.97 2.18
C PHE A 29 -9.08 -7.88 3.47
N ASP A 30 -8.53 -8.38 4.58
CA ASP A 30 -9.19 -8.43 5.89
C ASP A 30 -8.51 -7.47 6.87
N CYS A 31 -9.21 -6.45 7.37
CA CYS A 31 -8.60 -5.33 8.09
C CYS A 31 -8.23 -5.62 9.57
N GLY A 32 -7.73 -6.83 9.85
CA GLY A 32 -7.07 -7.25 11.10
C GLY A 32 -5.54 -7.05 11.13
N LEU A 33 -4.98 -6.54 10.03
CA LEU A 33 -3.65 -5.94 9.75
C LEU A 33 -2.39 -6.76 10.09
N SER A 34 -1.89 -7.43 9.04
CA SER A 34 -0.58 -8.06 8.88
C SER A 34 0.19 -7.40 7.72
N SER A 35 1.51 -7.57 7.64
CA SER A 35 2.35 -7.04 6.55
C SER A 35 2.09 -7.69 5.18
N GLN A 36 1.35 -8.79 5.12
CA GLN A 36 1.04 -9.51 3.87
C GLN A 36 -0.14 -8.91 3.07
N GLN A 37 -0.85 -7.93 3.63
CA GLN A 37 -2.06 -7.36 3.04
C GLN A 37 -1.81 -6.14 2.14
N PHE A 38 -0.58 -5.65 2.10
CA PHE A 38 -0.21 -4.47 1.32
C PHE A 38 0.74 -4.85 0.18
N PRO A 39 0.74 -4.13 -0.95
CA PRO A 39 0.03 -2.86 -1.20
C PRO A 39 -1.45 -3.02 -1.61
N LEU A 40 -2.26 -2.01 -1.30
CA LEU A 40 -3.63 -1.87 -1.79
C LEU A 40 -3.62 -1.63 -3.30
N SER A 41 -4.38 -2.44 -4.02
CA SER A 41 -4.46 -2.46 -5.47
C SER A 41 -5.77 -1.90 -6.02
N SER A 42 -6.85 -1.90 -5.21
CA SER A 42 -8.19 -1.47 -5.64
C SER A 42 -8.84 -0.46 -4.70
N GLU A 43 -9.91 0.19 -5.18
CA GLU A 43 -10.69 1.14 -4.39
C GLU A 43 -11.50 0.43 -3.30
N GLU A 44 -11.94 -0.80 -3.56
CA GLU A 44 -12.65 -1.64 -2.60
C GLU A 44 -11.76 -2.00 -1.41
N GLU A 45 -10.51 -2.41 -1.65
CA GLU A 45 -9.53 -2.67 -0.59
C GLU A 45 -9.26 -1.41 0.24
N LEU A 46 -9.15 -0.26 -0.43
CA LEU A 46 -9.01 1.02 0.24
C LEU A 46 -10.23 1.36 1.09
N GLN A 47 -11.44 1.16 0.58
CA GLN A 47 -12.68 1.42 1.33
C GLN A 47 -12.82 0.49 2.54
N MET A 48 -12.40 -0.77 2.41
CA MET A 48 -12.35 -1.70 3.54
C MET A 48 -11.36 -1.21 4.60
N LEU A 49 -10.17 -0.76 4.23
CA LEU A 49 -9.22 -0.15 5.17
C LEU A 49 -9.82 1.08 5.86
N GLU A 50 -10.40 2.02 5.10
CA GLU A 50 -11.02 3.23 5.63
C GLU A 50 -12.14 2.94 6.63
N THR A 51 -12.93 1.89 6.37
CA THR A 51 -13.99 1.42 7.28
C THR A 51 -13.38 0.73 8.51
N GLY A 52 -12.37 -0.12 8.31
CA GLY A 52 -11.65 -0.78 9.39
C GLY A 52 -11.03 0.21 10.39
N LEU A 53 -10.45 1.30 9.88
CA LEU A 53 -9.85 2.39 10.67
C LEU A 53 -10.86 3.18 11.52
N GLN A 54 -12.17 2.96 11.36
CA GLN A 54 -13.17 3.50 12.30
C GLN A 54 -13.13 2.80 13.66
N ARG A 55 -12.65 1.55 13.71
CA ARG A 55 -12.47 0.79 14.94
C ARG A 55 -11.13 1.14 15.58
N LYS A 56 -11.16 1.47 16.88
CA LYS A 56 -9.96 1.85 17.64
C LYS A 56 -8.86 0.80 17.57
N GLU A 57 -9.20 -0.47 17.74
CA GLU A 57 -8.22 -1.57 17.70
C GLU A 57 -7.48 -1.65 16.36
N THR A 58 -8.20 -1.59 15.23
CA THR A 58 -7.59 -1.60 13.89
C THR A 58 -6.72 -0.36 13.68
N MET A 59 -7.18 0.80 14.14
CA MET A 59 -6.40 2.04 14.09
C MET A 59 -5.08 1.92 14.86
N ASP A 60 -5.12 1.40 16.09
CA ASP A 60 -3.93 1.23 16.93
C ASP A 60 -2.92 0.26 16.27
N ARG A 61 -3.40 -0.85 15.71
CA ARG A 61 -2.58 -1.80 14.93
C ARG A 61 -1.97 -1.14 13.70
N PHE A 62 -2.75 -0.36 12.95
CA PHE A 62 -2.29 0.37 11.77
C PHE A 62 -1.20 1.37 12.13
N MET A 63 -1.40 2.17 13.19
CA MET A 63 -0.41 3.15 13.66
C MET A 63 0.87 2.46 14.15
N SER A 64 0.76 1.30 14.82
CA SER A 64 1.91 0.48 15.20
C SER A 64 2.71 0.03 13.98
N MET A 65 2.03 -0.46 12.94
CA MET A 65 2.66 -0.84 11.67
C MET A 65 3.37 0.35 11.00
N VAL A 66 2.71 1.50 10.89
CA VAL A 66 3.32 2.72 10.33
C VAL A 66 4.59 3.09 11.11
N THR A 67 4.53 3.04 12.44
CA THR A 67 5.68 3.36 13.29
C THR A 67 6.83 2.40 13.03
N LYS A 68 6.56 1.09 12.85
CA LYS A 68 7.60 0.09 12.53
C LYS A 68 8.21 0.25 11.14
N LEU A 69 7.42 0.68 10.15
CA LEU A 69 7.90 0.92 8.78
C LEU A 69 8.71 2.20 8.63
N SER A 70 8.60 3.12 9.59
CA SER A 70 9.24 4.42 9.51
C SER A 70 10.75 4.31 9.76
N GLY A 71 11.53 5.13 9.07
CA GLY A 71 12.96 5.29 9.29
C GLY A 71 13.26 6.53 10.13
N ASP A 72 14.48 7.04 10.02
CA ASP A 72 14.94 8.16 10.85
C ASP A 72 14.68 9.54 10.21
N ASP A 73 14.27 9.57 8.94
CA ASP A 73 13.89 10.81 8.25
C ASP A 73 12.36 10.87 8.05
N PRO A 74 11.68 11.96 8.50
CA PRO A 74 10.23 12.07 8.40
C PRO A 74 9.72 12.14 6.95
N LYS A 75 10.47 12.79 6.06
CA LYS A 75 10.09 12.95 4.65
C LYS A 75 10.15 11.61 3.92
N THR A 76 11.23 10.87 4.13
CA THR A 76 11.46 9.54 3.55
C THR A 76 10.51 8.51 4.15
N SER A 77 10.25 8.56 5.46
CA SER A 77 9.27 7.69 6.12
C SER A 77 7.87 7.87 5.53
N MET A 78 7.42 9.10 5.30
CA MET A 78 6.13 9.36 4.66
C MET A 78 6.08 8.75 3.24
N ARG A 79 7.12 8.97 2.42
CA ARG A 79 7.18 8.39 1.06
C ARG A 79 7.18 6.86 1.10
N TYR A 80 7.96 6.26 1.99
CA TYR A 80 8.08 4.82 2.11
C TYR A 80 6.76 4.18 2.53
N VAL A 81 6.11 4.72 3.56
CA VAL A 81 4.80 4.22 4.02
C VAL A 81 3.75 4.32 2.92
N LEU A 82 3.69 5.43 2.17
CA LEU A 82 2.76 5.55 1.03
C LEU A 82 3.06 4.53 -0.08
N SER A 83 4.34 4.26 -0.36
CA SER A 83 4.75 3.27 -1.36
C SER A 83 4.48 1.83 -0.93
N TYR A 84 4.53 1.57 0.38
CA TYR A 84 4.21 0.27 0.95
C TYR A 84 2.70 0.03 0.91
N LEU A 85 1.89 1.05 1.21
CA LEU A 85 0.44 0.93 1.32
C LEU A 85 -0.30 0.91 -0.02
N LEU A 86 0.20 1.57 -1.06
CA LEU A 86 -0.55 1.79 -2.30
C LEU A 86 0.23 1.30 -3.51
N THR A 87 -0.43 0.56 -4.41
CA THR A 87 0.13 0.30 -5.73
C THR A 87 0.28 1.62 -6.51
N PRO A 88 1.23 1.72 -7.45
CA PRO A 88 1.36 2.89 -8.31
C PRO A 88 0.06 3.23 -9.06
N GLU A 89 -0.69 2.21 -9.48
CA GLU A 89 -1.96 2.33 -10.20
C GLU A 89 -3.00 3.03 -9.32
N LEU A 90 -3.21 2.54 -8.09
CA LEU A 90 -4.13 3.15 -7.13
C LEU A 90 -3.65 4.54 -6.70
N ALA A 91 -2.36 4.69 -6.38
CA ALA A 91 -1.76 5.96 -5.99
C ALA A 91 -1.89 7.06 -7.06
N SER A 92 -1.92 6.69 -8.35
CA SER A 92 -2.07 7.66 -9.44
C SER A 92 -3.43 8.39 -9.46
N ASN A 93 -4.44 7.80 -8.81
CA ASN A 93 -5.79 8.36 -8.67
C ASN A 93 -5.91 9.42 -7.57
N PHE A 94 -4.84 9.61 -6.77
CA PHE A 94 -4.82 10.57 -5.68
C PHE A 94 -4.11 11.88 -6.04
N THR A 95 -4.57 12.94 -5.38
CA THR A 95 -3.82 14.18 -5.19
C THR A 95 -3.98 14.65 -3.75
N LEU A 96 -3.04 15.46 -3.23
CA LEU A 96 -3.14 15.94 -1.86
C LEU A 96 -4.43 16.76 -1.64
N LEU A 97 -4.69 17.73 -2.52
CA LEU A 97 -5.81 18.69 -2.40
C LEU A 97 -7.03 18.33 -3.27
N GLY A 98 -6.95 17.33 -4.14
CA GLY A 98 -8.01 17.00 -5.11
C GLY A 98 -8.05 18.00 -6.26
N ILE A 99 -7.79 17.51 -7.47
CA ILE A 99 -8.22 18.20 -8.70
C ILE A 99 -9.42 17.44 -9.28
N SER A 100 -10.24 18.08 -10.11
CA SER A 100 -11.62 17.68 -10.48
C SER A 100 -11.86 16.21 -10.82
N SER A 101 -10.86 15.45 -11.26
CA SER A 101 -10.97 14.03 -11.60
C SER A 101 -10.26 13.06 -10.63
N LYS A 102 -9.75 13.53 -9.48
CA LYS A 102 -8.88 12.76 -8.56
C LYS A 102 -9.27 12.92 -7.10
N ARG A 103 -9.13 11.84 -6.33
CA ARG A 103 -9.54 11.80 -4.92
C ARG A 103 -8.61 12.68 -4.06
N ARG A 104 -9.20 13.31 -3.05
CA ARG A 104 -8.51 14.13 -2.03
C ARG A 104 -7.91 13.22 -0.97
N LEU A 105 -6.58 13.05 -0.96
CA LEU A 105 -5.90 12.28 0.09
C LEU A 105 -6.16 12.86 1.49
N GLN A 106 -6.31 14.19 1.61
CA GLN A 106 -6.61 14.82 2.89
C GLN A 106 -7.92 14.36 3.54
N LYS A 107 -8.87 13.80 2.77
CA LYS A 107 -10.12 13.25 3.31
C LYS A 107 -10.00 11.79 3.75
N CYS A 108 -8.90 11.12 3.45
CA CYS A 108 -8.66 9.72 3.76
C CYS A 108 -8.20 9.55 5.22
N ARG A 109 -8.83 8.65 5.99
CA ARG A 109 -8.46 8.39 7.38
C ARG A 109 -7.09 7.75 7.47
N PHE A 110 -6.74 6.85 6.55
CA PHE A 110 -5.42 6.20 6.57
C PHE A 110 -4.28 7.24 6.51
N HIS A 111 -4.44 8.29 5.70
CA HIS A 111 -3.45 9.36 5.60
C HIS A 111 -3.36 10.20 6.88
N ALA A 112 -4.50 10.47 7.54
CA ALA A 112 -4.50 11.12 8.85
C ALA A 112 -3.81 10.24 9.91
N CYS A 113 -4.05 8.93 9.91
CA CYS A 113 -3.39 7.97 10.79
C CYS A 113 -1.87 7.90 10.56
N ILE A 114 -1.41 7.91 9.29
CA ILE A 114 0.03 7.96 8.97
C ILE A 114 0.64 9.25 9.55
N LYS A 115 0.04 10.41 9.26
CA LYS A 115 0.53 11.70 9.79
C LYS A 115 0.60 11.69 11.30
N SER A 116 -0.41 11.15 11.98
CA SER A 116 -0.45 11.04 13.45
C SER A 116 0.67 10.15 13.98
N ALA A 117 0.83 8.94 13.43
CA ALA A 117 1.86 8.00 13.86
C ALA A 117 3.28 8.55 13.66
N LEU A 118 3.55 9.11 12.48
CA LEU A 118 4.83 9.75 12.20
C LEU A 118 5.06 10.97 13.11
N THR A 119 4.04 11.81 13.32
CA THR A 119 4.15 12.93 14.26
C THR A 119 4.52 12.43 15.64
N ASN A 120 3.81 11.44 16.19
CA ASN A 120 4.13 10.90 17.51
C ASN A 120 5.56 10.33 17.58
N ARG A 121 6.06 9.72 16.51
CA ARG A 121 7.43 9.22 16.42
C ARG A 121 8.47 10.35 16.40
N PHE A 122 8.25 11.41 15.63
CA PHE A 122 9.23 12.46 15.40
C PHE A 122 9.08 13.68 16.33
N MET A 123 8.01 13.77 17.12
CA MET A 123 7.84 14.86 18.10
C MET A 123 8.84 14.77 19.27
N SER A 124 9.52 13.63 19.47
CA SER A 124 10.65 13.51 20.39
C SER A 124 11.95 14.08 19.81
N SER A 125 12.04 14.17 18.48
CA SER A 125 13.10 14.93 17.80
C SER A 125 12.71 16.40 17.86
N SER A 126 13.69 17.29 18.02
CA SER A 126 13.57 18.75 18.22
C SER A 126 12.84 19.54 17.09
N VAL A 127 12.11 18.86 16.21
CA VAL A 127 11.37 19.39 15.07
C VAL A 127 10.01 19.92 15.51
N ASN A 128 9.74 21.18 15.17
CA ASN A 128 8.44 21.80 15.34
C ASN A 128 7.35 21.07 14.52
N LYS A 129 6.20 20.79 15.15
CA LYS A 129 5.00 20.18 14.54
C LYS A 129 4.58 20.84 13.22
N LYS A 130 4.69 22.17 13.11
CA LYS A 130 4.33 22.90 11.87
C LYS A 130 5.26 22.56 10.71
N ASP A 131 6.55 22.46 10.97
CA ASP A 131 7.54 22.16 9.93
C ASP A 131 7.48 20.69 9.52
N LEU A 132 7.19 19.82 10.49
CA LEU A 132 6.92 18.41 10.23
C LEU A 132 5.70 18.21 9.31
N ALA A 133 4.62 18.96 9.55
CA ALA A 133 3.44 18.93 8.68
C ALA A 133 3.76 19.36 7.24
N LYS A 134 4.57 20.41 7.06
CA LYS A 134 5.03 20.84 5.72
C LYS A 134 5.87 19.76 5.04
N LEU A 135 6.78 19.12 5.78
CA LEU A 135 7.60 18.02 5.26
C LEU A 135 6.74 16.86 4.74
N TYR A 136 5.70 16.50 5.49
CA TYR A 136 4.73 15.48 5.06
C TYR A 136 3.97 15.88 3.80
N ASP A 137 3.51 17.13 3.71
CA ASP A 137 2.80 17.60 2.52
C ASP A 137 3.71 17.58 1.27
N ILE A 138 4.97 18.02 1.41
CA ILE A 138 6.00 17.96 0.35
C ILE A 138 6.29 16.49 -0.04
N ALA A 139 6.44 15.60 0.94
CA ALA A 139 6.70 14.19 0.71
C ALA A 139 5.57 13.53 -0.08
N THR A 140 4.33 13.73 0.38
CA THR A 140 3.12 13.17 -0.22
C THR A 140 2.89 13.70 -1.64
N GLN A 141 3.03 15.02 -1.85
CA GLN A 141 2.89 15.61 -3.19
C GLN A 141 3.93 15.07 -4.15
N GLY A 142 5.20 15.03 -3.72
CA GLY A 142 6.30 14.51 -4.53
C GLY A 142 6.10 13.04 -4.89
N TYR A 143 5.68 12.20 -3.92
CA TYR A 143 5.38 10.79 -4.18
C TYR A 143 4.34 10.61 -5.31
N PHE A 144 3.19 11.26 -5.21
CA PHE A 144 2.16 11.12 -6.25
C PHE A 144 2.57 11.75 -7.58
N HIS A 145 3.38 12.81 -7.57
CA HIS A 145 3.95 13.35 -8.79
C HIS A 145 4.84 12.31 -9.48
N ASP A 146 5.77 11.70 -8.75
CA ASP A 146 6.70 10.70 -9.26
C ASP A 146 5.97 9.44 -9.79
N VAL A 147 4.95 8.96 -9.07
CA VAL A 147 4.12 7.83 -9.50
C VAL A 147 3.42 8.12 -10.84
N ARG A 148 2.81 9.30 -10.97
CA ARG A 148 2.11 9.69 -12.21
C ARG A 148 3.05 9.89 -13.38
N ASP A 149 4.22 10.49 -13.14
CA ASP A 149 5.23 10.66 -14.18
C ASP A 149 5.73 9.30 -14.69
N LYS A 150 5.99 8.35 -13.78
CA LYS A 150 6.35 6.97 -14.12
C LYS A 150 5.23 6.27 -14.92
N ALA A 151 3.96 6.43 -14.51
CA ALA A 151 2.83 5.85 -15.22
C ALA A 151 2.70 6.39 -16.66
N LYS A 152 2.84 7.71 -16.85
CA LYS A 152 2.84 8.34 -18.18
C LYS A 152 3.99 7.82 -19.06
N LYS A 153 5.21 7.73 -18.50
CA LYS A 153 6.39 7.21 -19.20
C LYS A 153 6.22 5.75 -19.62
N ARG A 154 5.57 4.92 -18.80
CA ARG A 154 5.26 3.52 -19.15
C ARG A 154 4.28 3.42 -20.32
N LYS A 155 3.25 4.26 -20.37
CA LYS A 155 2.27 4.27 -21.46
C LYS A 155 2.92 4.57 -22.81
N ARG A 156 3.78 5.60 -22.85
CA ARG A 156 4.53 6.01 -24.05
C ARG A 156 5.51 4.95 -24.60
N ARG A 157 5.91 3.96 -23.80
CA ARG A 157 6.81 2.87 -24.24
C ARG A 157 6.04 1.69 -24.85
N LYS A 158 4.72 1.65 -24.67
CA LYS A 158 3.84 0.58 -25.17
C LYS A 158 3.08 1.00 -26.43
N GLU A 159 3.15 2.29 -26.77
CA GLU A 159 2.67 2.91 -28.01
C GLU A 159 3.83 2.99 -29.00
#